data_AF-A0A9D9PW27-F1
#
_entry.id   AF-A0A9D9PW27-F1
#
_cell.length_a   1.000
_cell.length_b   1.000
_cell.length_c   1.000
_cell.angle_alpha   90.00
_cell.angle_beta   90.00
_cell.angle_gamma   90.00
#
_symmetry.space_group_name_H-M   'P 1'
#
loop_
_entity.id
_entity.type
_entity.pdbx_description
1 polymer ?
#
loop_
_entity_poly.entity_id
_entity_poly.type
_entity_poly.pdbx_seq_one_letter_code
_entity_poly.pdbx_strand_id
1 'polypeptide(L)'
;MNINNLPAPTDRPRRRGRPPKFGRPARLVAVTLPHDVVDWLEALDPDVGRAIVHLHDQSVRRASRSPRPPSPLAELVDVGEGRALIVVDPKLVRGLAGVAAIPFGEGRAFLALEPLWTMADLELSVVDCLDRGGAEAGRLDALARFRDQLRGWRTDRSLAMEPRAIIVASRRPKAKGAAG
;
A
#
# COMPACT_ATOMS: atom_id res chain seq x y z
N MET A 1 -16.32 52.51 -30.07
CA MET A 1 -16.63 51.07 -30.04
C MET A 1 -15.43 50.34 -29.45
N ASN A 2 -15.67 49.64 -28.33
CA ASN A 2 -14.86 48.61 -27.65
C ASN A 2 -14.51 47.44 -28.61
N ILE A 3 -13.58 46.47 -28.42
CA ILE A 3 -12.71 45.98 -27.34
C ILE A 3 -11.80 44.89 -27.95
N ASN A 4 -10.53 44.84 -27.54
CA ASN A 4 -9.64 43.69 -27.72
C ASN A 4 -10.19 42.45 -26.97
N ASN A 5 -10.21 41.28 -27.61
CA ASN A 5 -10.51 40.02 -26.92
C ASN A 5 -9.58 38.89 -27.41
N LEU A 6 -8.41 38.78 -26.77
CA LEU A 6 -7.62 37.55 -26.74
C LEU A 6 -7.80 36.96 -25.33
N PRO A 7 -8.24 35.70 -25.16
CA PRO A 7 -8.31 35.10 -23.82
C PRO A 7 -6.90 34.81 -23.30
N ALA A 8 -6.54 35.43 -22.17
CA ALA A 8 -5.36 35.09 -21.39
C ALA A 8 -5.51 33.68 -20.77
N PRO A 9 -4.40 32.95 -20.55
CA PRO A 9 -4.42 31.64 -19.89
C PRO A 9 -4.97 31.77 -18.46
N THR A 10 -5.93 30.93 -18.13
CA THR A 10 -6.55 30.84 -16.80
C THR A 10 -5.60 30.15 -15.83
N ASP A 11 -4.73 30.93 -15.20
CA ASP A 11 -3.96 30.47 -14.04
C ASP A 11 -4.89 30.40 -12.82
N ARG A 12 -5.26 29.18 -12.41
CA ARG A 12 -6.12 28.97 -11.24
C ARG A 12 -5.30 29.28 -9.99
N PRO A 13 -5.74 30.16 -9.09
CA PRO A 13 -4.97 30.50 -7.90
C PRO A 13 -4.82 29.26 -7.00
N ARG A 14 -3.58 28.80 -6.84
CA ARG A 14 -3.18 27.83 -5.80
C ARG A 14 -3.64 28.38 -4.44
N ARG A 15 -4.58 27.67 -3.79
CA ARG A 15 -4.99 27.95 -2.41
C ARG A 15 -3.76 27.89 -1.49
N ARG A 16 -3.17 29.05 -1.22
CA ARG A 16 -2.18 29.25 -0.15
C ARG A 16 -2.93 29.20 1.18
N GLY A 17 -2.83 28.07 1.86
CA GLY A 17 -3.26 27.88 3.24
C GLY A 17 -2.27 26.97 3.96
N ARG A 18 -2.17 27.11 5.28
CA ARG A 18 -1.31 26.27 6.14
C ARG A 18 -1.52 24.79 5.78
N PRO A 19 -0.43 24.01 5.55
CA PRO A 19 -0.55 22.58 5.29
C PRO A 19 -1.42 21.91 6.36
N PRO A 20 -2.41 21.08 5.98
CA PRO A 20 -3.25 20.40 6.94
C PRO A 20 -2.40 19.47 7.80
N LYS A 21 -2.55 19.57 9.12
CA LYS A 21 -1.78 18.84 10.14
C LYS A 21 -1.69 17.32 9.90
N PHE A 22 -2.70 16.75 9.24
CA PHE A 22 -2.84 15.30 9.00
C PHE A 22 -2.96 14.92 7.52
N GLY A 23 -2.71 15.83 6.57
CA GLY A 23 -2.80 15.53 5.13
C GLY A 23 -4.20 15.20 4.59
N ARG A 24 -5.23 15.19 5.44
CA ARG A 24 -6.65 14.91 5.13
C ARG A 24 -7.57 15.96 5.77
N PRO A 25 -8.84 16.09 5.32
CA PRO A 25 -9.82 16.94 5.98
C PRO A 25 -9.91 16.60 7.47
N ALA A 26 -9.86 17.61 8.34
CA ALA A 26 -9.86 17.44 9.79
C ALA A 26 -10.82 18.43 10.44
N ARG A 27 -11.46 18.00 11.54
CA ARG A 27 -12.34 18.83 12.36
C ARG A 27 -11.66 19.12 13.70
N LEU A 28 -11.72 20.37 14.16
CA LEU A 28 -11.24 20.73 15.49
C LEU A 28 -12.19 20.14 16.55
N VAL A 29 -11.62 19.43 17.52
CA VAL A 29 -12.36 18.85 18.64
C VAL A 29 -11.60 19.22 19.91
N ALA A 30 -12.31 19.78 20.89
CA ALA A 30 -11.80 20.01 22.23
C ALA A 30 -12.31 18.88 23.15
N VAL A 31 -11.40 18.26 23.89
CA VAL A 31 -11.70 17.17 24.82
C VAL A 31 -10.99 17.43 26.14
N THR A 32 -11.65 17.11 27.24
CA THR A 32 -11.03 17.10 28.58
C THR A 32 -10.63 15.66 28.89
N LEU A 33 -9.34 15.44 29.12
CA LEU A 33 -8.78 14.13 29.45
C LEU A 33 -8.13 14.19 30.85
N PRO A 34 -8.13 13.07 31.60
CA PRO A 34 -7.31 12.92 32.80
C PRO A 34 -5.83 13.15 32.51
N HIS A 35 -5.07 13.69 33.48
CA HIS A 35 -3.67 14.05 33.30
C HIS A 35 -2.78 12.84 32.93
N ASP A 36 -3.01 11.70 33.55
CA ASP A 36 -2.30 10.44 33.28
C ASP A 36 -2.49 9.97 31.82
N VAL A 37 -3.66 10.22 31.24
CA VAL A 37 -3.95 9.91 29.84
C VAL A 37 -3.19 10.86 28.91
N VAL A 38 -3.08 12.14 29.27
CA VAL A 38 -2.31 13.12 28.50
C VAL A 38 -0.83 12.77 28.53
N ASP A 39 -0.27 12.49 29.71
CA ASP A 39 1.13 12.11 29.89
C ASP A 39 1.48 10.86 29.05
N TRP A 40 0.57 9.88 29.04
CA TRP A 40 0.74 8.68 28.22
C TRP A 40 0.68 8.96 26.72
N LEU A 41 -0.22 9.85 26.27
CA LEU A 41 -0.32 10.25 24.86
C LEU A 41 0.93 11.03 24.41
N GLU A 42 1.47 11.89 25.26
CA GLU A 42 2.69 12.65 24.99
C GLU A 42 3.94 11.76 24.95
N ALA A 43 3.97 10.70 25.77
CA ALA A 43 5.01 9.66 25.68
C ALA A 43 4.97 8.89 24.35
N LEU A 44 3.79 8.81 23.70
CA LEU A 44 3.63 8.15 22.40
C LEU A 44 3.99 9.08 21.23
N ASP A 45 3.55 10.34 21.26
CA ASP A 45 3.93 11.40 20.31
C ASP A 45 3.82 12.77 21.01
N PRO A 46 4.83 13.67 20.90
CA PRO A 46 4.76 15.01 21.48
C PRO A 46 3.55 15.83 21.03
N ASP A 47 2.94 15.48 19.89
CA ASP A 47 1.66 16.01 19.46
C ASP A 47 0.54 15.02 19.81
N VAL A 48 -0.22 15.33 20.88
CA VAL A 48 -1.38 14.55 21.34
C VAL A 48 -2.38 14.24 20.21
N GLY A 49 -2.57 15.18 19.27
CA GLY A 49 -3.45 14.97 18.12
C GLY A 49 -2.89 13.92 17.14
N ARG A 50 -1.57 13.84 16.97
CA ARG A 50 -0.94 12.74 16.23
C ARG A 50 -1.00 11.42 16.99
N ALA A 51 -0.78 11.43 18.31
CA ALA A 51 -0.90 10.23 19.14
C ALA A 51 -2.29 9.59 19.01
N ILE A 52 -3.36 10.39 19.11
CA ILE A 52 -4.74 9.93 18.95
C ILE A 52 -4.99 9.35 17.55
N VAL A 53 -4.54 10.03 16.50
CA VAL A 53 -4.68 9.54 15.12
C VAL A 53 -3.91 8.24 14.91
N HIS A 54 -2.71 8.12 15.48
CA HIS A 54 -1.90 6.91 15.42
C HIS A 54 -2.62 5.74 16.11
N LEU A 55 -3.16 5.94 17.31
CA LEU A 55 -3.93 4.94 18.03
C LEU A 55 -5.20 4.52 17.29
N HIS A 56 -5.90 5.49 16.67
CA HIS A 56 -7.04 5.20 15.82
C HIS A 56 -6.64 4.33 14.62
N ASP A 57 -5.57 4.68 13.91
CA ASP A 57 -5.12 3.91 12.74
C ASP A 57 -4.64 2.50 13.15
N GLN A 58 -4.02 2.35 14.32
CA GLN A 58 -3.72 1.03 14.91
C GLN A 58 -4.98 0.26 15.31
N SER A 59 -5.97 0.93 15.89
CA SER A 59 -7.24 0.34 16.31
C SER A 59 -8.05 -0.14 15.11
N VAL A 60 -8.14 0.66 14.04
CA VAL A 60 -8.79 0.25 12.78
C VAL A 60 -8.08 -0.97 12.16
N ARG A 61 -6.75 -1.00 12.16
CA ARG A 61 -5.97 -2.18 11.73
C ARG A 61 -6.28 -3.41 12.60
N ARG A 62 -6.41 -3.24 13.92
CA ARG A 62 -6.76 -4.34 14.85
C ARG A 62 -8.23 -4.77 14.75
N ALA A 63 -9.16 -3.84 14.55
CA ALA A 63 -10.59 -4.12 14.38
C ALA A 63 -10.89 -4.83 13.06
N SER A 64 -10.04 -4.65 12.04
CA SER A 64 -10.08 -5.46 10.81
C SER A 64 -9.67 -6.93 10.99
N ARG A 65 -9.41 -7.39 12.23
CA ARG A 65 -9.13 -8.79 12.60
C ARG A 65 -10.36 -9.61 13.04
N SER A 66 -11.58 -9.12 12.83
CA SER A 66 -12.78 -9.99 12.83
C SER A 66 -12.61 -11.07 11.73
N PRO A 67 -13.29 -12.23 11.76
CA PRO A 67 -13.19 -13.25 10.71
C PRO A 67 -13.71 -12.63 9.40
N ARG A 68 -12.78 -12.03 8.65
CA ARG A 68 -13.06 -11.32 7.42
C ARG A 68 -13.45 -12.37 6.39
N PRO A 69 -14.47 -12.14 5.54
CA PRO A 69 -14.60 -12.91 4.31
C PRO A 69 -13.23 -12.89 3.58
N PRO A 70 -12.87 -13.94 2.81
CA PRO A 70 -11.51 -14.14 2.32
C PRO A 70 -10.97 -12.83 1.75
N SER A 71 -9.94 -12.27 2.40
CA SER A 71 -9.27 -11.07 1.90
C SER A 71 -8.93 -11.29 0.43
N PRO A 72 -9.13 -10.29 -0.43
CA PRO A 72 -8.79 -10.42 -1.84
C PRO A 72 -7.33 -10.86 -1.97
N LEU A 73 -7.11 -11.94 -2.72
CA LEU A 73 -5.83 -12.63 -2.89
C LEU A 73 -4.73 -11.67 -3.40
N ALA A 74 -5.16 -10.69 -4.19
CA ALA A 74 -4.43 -9.49 -4.50
C ALA A 74 -5.37 -8.27 -4.43
N GLU A 75 -4.87 -7.11 -4.04
CA GLU A 75 -5.62 -5.85 -4.08
C GLU A 75 -4.74 -4.68 -4.54
N LEU A 76 -5.36 -3.72 -5.22
CA LEU A 76 -4.74 -2.43 -5.51
C LEU A 76 -4.92 -1.52 -4.30
N VAL A 77 -3.81 -1.11 -3.69
CA VAL A 77 -3.81 -0.18 -2.56
C VAL A 77 -3.34 1.19 -3.04
N ASP A 78 -4.19 2.19 -2.85
CA ASP A 78 -3.89 3.58 -3.15
C ASP A 78 -2.71 4.07 -2.29
N VAL A 79 -1.71 4.65 -2.96
CA VAL A 79 -0.51 5.25 -2.33
C VAL A 79 -0.44 6.76 -2.51
N GLY A 80 -1.52 7.38 -2.97
CA GLY A 80 -1.66 8.79 -3.27
C GLY A 80 -1.38 9.11 -4.74
N GLU A 81 -1.76 10.34 -5.14
CA GLU A 81 -1.47 10.90 -6.47
C GLU A 81 -2.06 10.09 -7.64
N GLY A 82 -3.16 9.37 -7.41
CA GLY A 82 -3.78 8.51 -8.42
C GLY A 82 -2.96 7.26 -8.74
N ARG A 83 -2.06 6.86 -7.84
CA ARG A 83 -1.24 5.65 -7.97
C ARG A 83 -1.71 4.59 -7.00
N ALA A 84 -1.64 3.34 -7.44
CA ALA A 84 -1.89 2.20 -6.60
C ALA A 84 -0.75 1.18 -6.72
N LEU A 85 -0.48 0.46 -5.64
CA LEU A 85 0.44 -0.67 -5.63
C LEU A 85 -0.36 -1.98 -5.49
N ILE A 86 0.12 -3.02 -6.17
CA ILE A 86 -0.44 -4.36 -6.01
C ILE A 86 0.08 -4.96 -4.71
N VAL A 87 -0.85 -5.38 -3.86
CA VAL A 87 -0.57 -6.08 -2.61
C VAL A 87 -1.12 -7.48 -2.69
N VAL A 88 -0.32 -8.46 -2.28
CA VAL A 88 -0.65 -9.89 -2.34
C VAL A 88 -0.43 -10.56 -0.99
N ASP A 89 -1.03 -11.73 -0.81
CA ASP A 89 -0.54 -12.71 0.17
C ASP A 89 0.83 -13.25 -0.33
N PRO A 90 1.93 -13.15 0.46
CA PRO A 90 3.23 -13.68 0.07
C PRO A 90 3.20 -15.17 -0.31
N LYS A 91 2.30 -15.96 0.28
CA LYS A 91 2.16 -17.40 0.00
C LYS A 91 1.65 -17.67 -1.41
N LEU A 92 0.83 -16.78 -1.97
CA LEU A 92 0.27 -16.89 -3.30
C LEU A 92 1.37 -16.92 -4.37
N VAL A 93 2.26 -15.93 -4.30
CA VAL A 93 3.31 -15.68 -5.30
C VAL A 93 4.62 -16.43 -5.02
N ARG A 94 4.65 -17.23 -3.95
CA ARG A 94 5.87 -17.93 -3.51
C ARG A 94 6.38 -18.91 -4.57
N GLY A 95 7.53 -18.64 -5.16
CA GLY A 95 8.14 -19.53 -6.16
C GLY A 95 7.69 -19.25 -7.59
N LEU A 96 6.92 -18.18 -7.83
CA LEU A 96 6.79 -17.61 -9.17
C LEU A 96 8.15 -17.04 -9.61
N ALA A 97 8.53 -17.28 -10.87
CA ALA A 97 9.75 -16.72 -11.43
C ALA A 97 9.60 -15.21 -11.62
N GLY A 98 10.68 -14.45 -11.38
CA GLY A 98 10.73 -12.99 -11.59
C GLY A 98 9.84 -12.15 -10.68
N VAL A 99 9.27 -12.76 -9.65
CA VAL A 99 8.35 -12.13 -8.72
C VAL A 99 8.91 -12.20 -7.31
N ALA A 100 8.98 -11.06 -6.66
CA ALA A 100 9.32 -10.93 -5.26
C ALA A 100 8.13 -10.39 -4.46
N ALA A 101 7.92 -10.95 -3.27
CA ALA A 101 6.97 -10.44 -2.30
C ALA A 101 7.74 -9.65 -1.23
N ILE A 102 7.59 -8.33 -1.19
CA ILE A 102 8.20 -7.47 -0.17
C ILE A 102 7.23 -7.33 1.00
N PRO A 103 7.45 -8.00 2.14
CA PRO A 103 6.48 -7.99 3.24
C PRO A 103 6.32 -6.59 3.82
N PHE A 104 5.07 -6.19 4.08
CA PHE A 104 4.76 -4.97 4.81
C PHE A 104 3.59 -5.24 5.77
N GLY A 105 3.93 -5.57 7.01
CA GLY A 105 2.93 -5.90 8.03
C GLY A 105 2.25 -7.26 7.82
N GLU A 106 1.15 -7.43 8.55
CA GLU A 106 0.39 -8.66 8.86
C GLU A 106 0.08 -9.58 7.66
N GLY A 107 1.04 -10.40 7.23
CA GLY A 107 0.83 -11.42 6.20
C GLY A 107 0.58 -10.86 4.79
N ARG A 108 0.94 -9.60 4.55
CA ARG A 108 0.78 -8.91 3.27
C ARG A 108 2.13 -8.52 2.71
N ALA A 109 2.24 -8.54 1.39
CA ALA A 109 3.44 -8.09 0.69
C ALA A 109 3.11 -7.23 -0.52
N PHE A 110 3.96 -6.25 -0.79
CA PHE A 110 3.97 -5.59 -2.08
C PHE A 110 4.49 -6.56 -3.12
N LEU A 111 3.81 -6.60 -4.26
CA LEU A 111 4.30 -7.31 -5.42
C LEU A 111 5.42 -6.48 -6.06
N ALA A 112 6.60 -7.08 -6.18
CA ALA A 112 7.72 -6.52 -6.90
C ALA A 112 8.08 -7.46 -8.05
N LEU A 113 8.39 -6.88 -9.20
CA LEU A 113 8.88 -7.60 -10.36
C LEU A 113 10.40 -7.41 -10.46
N GLU A 114 11.08 -8.41 -11.01
CA GLU A 114 12.50 -8.27 -11.37
C GLU A 114 12.70 -7.11 -12.37
N PRO A 115 13.92 -6.54 -12.43
CA PRO A 115 14.22 -5.53 -13.44
C PRO A 115 13.88 -6.06 -14.84
N LEU A 116 13.24 -5.23 -15.66
CA LEU A 116 12.77 -5.54 -17.03
C LEU A 116 11.52 -6.43 -17.13
N TRP A 117 11.01 -6.96 -16.01
CA TRP A 117 9.76 -7.70 -16.02
C TRP A 117 8.56 -6.76 -16.08
N THR A 118 7.58 -7.17 -16.88
CA THR A 118 6.32 -6.47 -17.10
C THR A 118 5.15 -7.24 -16.53
N MET A 119 3.95 -6.64 -16.59
CA MET A 119 2.71 -7.31 -16.23
C MET A 119 2.47 -8.58 -17.07
N ALA A 120 2.90 -8.60 -18.33
CA ALA A 120 2.76 -9.76 -19.21
C ALA A 120 3.64 -10.92 -18.73
N ASP A 121 4.86 -10.64 -18.29
CA ASP A 121 5.77 -11.66 -17.76
C ASP A 121 5.26 -12.25 -16.44
N LEU A 122 4.63 -11.41 -15.60
CA LEU A 122 3.91 -11.87 -14.40
C LEU A 122 2.74 -12.79 -14.77
N GLU A 123 1.87 -12.39 -15.70
CA GLU A 123 0.74 -13.21 -16.16
C GLU A 123 1.24 -14.58 -16.67
N LEU A 124 2.31 -14.59 -17.46
CA LEU A 124 2.93 -15.81 -17.98
C LEU A 124 3.50 -16.69 -16.85
N SER A 125 4.23 -16.10 -15.89
CA SER A 125 4.77 -16.82 -14.74
C SER A 125 3.68 -17.50 -13.89
N VAL A 126 2.51 -16.86 -13.75
CA VAL A 126 1.34 -17.45 -13.09
C VAL A 126 0.77 -18.62 -13.89
N VAL A 127 0.66 -18.50 -15.22
CA VAL A 127 0.20 -19.59 -16.10
C VAL A 127 1.15 -20.77 -16.03
N ASP A 128 2.46 -20.55 -16.16
CA ASP A 128 3.48 -21.60 -16.07
C ASP A 128 3.42 -22.32 -14.72
N CYS A 129 3.13 -21.60 -13.64
CA CYS A 129 2.99 -22.19 -12.30
C CYS A 129 1.73 -23.07 -12.18
N LEU A 130 0.62 -22.66 -12.79
CA LEU A 130 -0.60 -23.46 -12.87
C LEU A 130 -0.38 -24.73 -13.70
N ASP A 131 0.34 -24.62 -14.82
CA ASP A 131 0.56 -25.71 -15.77
C ASP A 131 1.55 -26.77 -15.25
N ARG A 132 2.58 -26.37 -14.49
CA ARG A 132 3.55 -27.30 -13.89
C ARG A 132 2.92 -28.27 -12.89
N GLY A 133 1.79 -27.89 -12.27
CA GLY A 133 1.17 -28.67 -11.21
C GLY A 133 2.06 -28.83 -9.97
N GLY A 134 1.49 -29.29 -8.85
CA GLY A 134 2.25 -29.58 -7.62
C GLY A 134 2.07 -28.59 -6.46
N ALA A 135 1.19 -27.60 -6.60
CA ALA A 135 0.70 -26.83 -5.47
C ALA A 135 -0.57 -27.47 -4.87
N GLU A 136 -0.84 -27.17 -3.60
CA GLU A 136 -2.09 -27.54 -2.91
C GLU A 136 -3.31 -27.01 -3.69
N ALA A 137 -4.40 -27.78 -3.78
CA ALA A 137 -5.59 -27.43 -4.58
C ALA A 137 -6.11 -26.01 -4.29
N GLY A 138 -6.16 -25.61 -3.01
CA GLY A 138 -6.59 -24.26 -2.63
C GLY A 138 -5.65 -23.15 -3.13
N ARG A 139 -4.35 -23.44 -3.29
CA ARG A 139 -3.39 -22.49 -3.86
C ARG A 139 -3.52 -22.40 -5.39
N LEU A 140 -3.82 -23.50 -6.07
CA LEU A 140 -4.08 -23.48 -7.51
C LEU A 140 -5.33 -22.66 -7.83
N ASP A 141 -6.40 -22.85 -7.07
CA ASP A 141 -7.62 -22.03 -7.19
C ASP A 141 -7.33 -20.54 -6.95
N ALA A 142 -6.48 -20.24 -5.96
CA ALA A 142 -6.07 -18.88 -5.67
C ALA A 142 -5.23 -18.26 -6.81
N LEU A 143 -4.29 -19.02 -7.39
CA LEU A 143 -3.50 -18.60 -8.54
C LEU A 143 -4.36 -18.39 -9.79
N ALA A 144 -5.36 -19.24 -10.03
CA ALA A 144 -6.29 -19.09 -11.14
C ALA A 144 -7.12 -17.80 -11.01
N ARG A 145 -7.65 -17.51 -9.80
CA ARG A 145 -8.35 -16.25 -9.51
C ARG A 145 -7.43 -15.04 -9.66
N PHE A 146 -6.19 -15.15 -9.22
CA PHE A 146 -5.20 -14.09 -9.36
C PHE A 146 -4.89 -13.79 -10.82
N ARG A 147 -4.72 -14.82 -11.67
CA ARG A 147 -4.57 -14.67 -13.13
C ARG A 147 -5.75 -13.89 -13.73
N ASP A 148 -6.97 -14.26 -13.38
CA ASP A 148 -8.17 -13.62 -13.91
C ASP A 148 -8.26 -12.14 -13.46
N GLN A 149 -7.82 -11.86 -12.23
CA GLN A 149 -7.71 -10.51 -11.71
C GLN A 149 -6.64 -9.66 -12.42
N LEU A 150 -5.44 -10.21 -12.66
CA LEU A 150 -4.40 -9.55 -13.46
C LEU A 150 -4.91 -9.21 -14.86
N ARG A 151 -5.58 -10.16 -15.51
CA ARG A 151 -6.20 -9.96 -16.82
C ARG A 151 -7.24 -8.84 -16.78
N GLY A 152 -8.10 -8.83 -15.75
CA GLY A 152 -9.08 -7.78 -15.53
C GLY A 152 -8.42 -6.40 -15.46
N TRP A 153 -7.38 -6.25 -14.64
CA TRP A 153 -6.61 -5.03 -14.51
C TRP A 153 -5.91 -4.61 -15.81
N ARG A 154 -5.36 -5.56 -16.57
CA ARG A 154 -4.71 -5.27 -17.86
C ARG A 154 -5.70 -4.79 -18.92
N THR A 155 -6.94 -5.29 -18.90
CA THR A 155 -8.00 -4.86 -19.84
C THR A 155 -8.70 -3.58 -19.41
N ASP A 156 -8.54 -3.17 -18.15
CA ASP A 156 -9.13 -1.94 -17.62
C ASP A 156 -8.35 -0.73 -18.13
N ARG A 157 -9.00 0.06 -18.99
CA ARG A 157 -8.41 1.27 -19.60
C ARG A 157 -8.20 2.42 -18.61
N SER A 158 -8.78 2.35 -17.42
CA SER A 158 -8.54 3.32 -16.35
C SER A 158 -7.23 3.08 -15.59
N LEU A 159 -6.60 1.92 -15.79
CA LEU A 159 -5.37 1.54 -15.12
C LEU A 159 -4.19 1.58 -16.09
N ALA A 160 -3.16 2.33 -15.71
CA ALA A 160 -1.84 2.26 -16.34
C ALA A 160 -0.88 1.54 -15.39
N MET A 161 -0.36 0.39 -15.82
CA MET A 161 0.54 -0.45 -15.03
C MET A 161 1.98 -0.21 -15.47
N GLU A 162 2.81 0.29 -14.56
CA GLU A 162 4.23 0.51 -14.82
C GLU A 162 5.07 -0.16 -13.73
N PRO A 163 6.04 -1.01 -14.08
CA PRO A 163 6.96 -1.55 -13.10
C PRO A 163 7.83 -0.42 -12.52
N ARG A 164 7.96 -0.40 -11.19
CA ARG A 164 8.82 0.55 -10.49
C ARG A 164 9.74 -0.20 -9.54
N ALA A 165 11.01 0.22 -9.50
CA ALA A 165 11.98 -0.35 -8.60
C ALA A 165 11.63 0.01 -7.14
N ILE A 166 11.71 -0.97 -6.25
CA ILE A 166 11.53 -0.79 -4.81
C ILE A 166 12.89 -1.01 -4.13
N ILE A 167 13.34 -0.02 -3.35
CA ILE A 167 14.58 -0.11 -2.58
C ILE A 167 14.24 -0.59 -1.17
N VAL A 168 14.80 -1.73 -0.77
CA VAL A 168 14.62 -2.30 0.58
C VAL A 168 15.92 -2.12 1.37
N ALA A 169 15.84 -1.36 2.47
CA ALA A 169 16.95 -1.21 3.41
C ALA A 169 16.76 -2.15 4.61
N SER A 170 17.78 -2.95 4.93
CA SER A 170 17.81 -3.78 6.13
C SER A 170 18.84 -3.25 7.14
N ARG A 171 18.50 -3.27 8.43
CA ARG A 171 19.49 -3.00 9.49
C ARG A 171 20.29 -4.28 9.76
N ARG A 172 21.61 -4.21 9.64
CA ARG A 172 22.47 -5.31 10.10
C ARG A 172 22.44 -5.38 11.63
N PRO A 173 22.30 -6.56 12.24
CA PRO A 173 22.43 -6.69 13.68
C PRO A 173 23.84 -6.27 14.10
N LYS A 174 23.93 -5.39 15.11
CA LYS A 174 25.20 -4.96 15.68
C LYS A 174 25.88 -6.20 16.25
N ALA A 175 27.03 -6.58 15.71
CA ALA A 175 27.81 -7.71 16.24
C ALA A 175 28.03 -7.47 17.74
N LYS A 176 27.51 -8.38 18.56
CA LYS A 176 27.70 -8.37 20.01
C LYS A 176 29.20 -8.56 20.21
N GLY A 177 29.89 -7.52 20.69
CA GLY A 177 31.32 -7.56 20.93
C GLY A 177 31.66 -8.77 21.79
N ALA A 178 32.55 -9.62 21.27
CA ALA A 178 33.26 -10.59 22.08
C ALA A 178 34.17 -9.79 23.01
N ALA A 179 33.71 -9.58 24.24
CA ALA A 179 34.57 -9.33 25.38
C ALA A 179 34.84 -10.70 26.01
N GLY A 180 36.11 -11.11 25.96
CA GLY A 180 36.66 -12.36 26.48
C GLY A 180 38.12 -12.41 26.11
#